data_AF-A0A4U1FTD2-F1
#
_entry.id   AF-A0A4U1FTD2-F1
#
_cell.length_a   1.000
_cell.length_b   1.000
_cell.length_c   1.000
_cell.angle_alpha   90.00
_cell.angle_beta   90.00
_cell.angle_gamma   90.00
#
_symmetry.space_group_name_H-M   'P 1'
#
loop_
_entity.id
_entity.type
_entity.pdbx_description
1 polymer ?
#
loop_
_entity_poly.entity_id
_entity_poly.type
_entity_poly.pdbx_seq_one_letter_code
_entity_poly.pdbx_strand_id
1 'polypeptide(L)' 'MMTKEELEEEQRVQKEQLAAIFKLMKDNKETFGEMSDGDVQDQLRLYDM' A
#
# COMPACT_ATOMS: atom_id res chain seq x y z
N MET A 1 -22.31 -2.88 -12.59
CA MET A 1 -21.34 -3.85 -12.02
C MET A 1 -20.03 -3.61 -12.73
N MET A 2 -18.94 -3.53 -11.98
CA MET A 2 -17.62 -3.47 -12.58
C MET A 2 -17.31 -4.81 -13.24
N THR A 3 -16.66 -4.76 -14.40
CA THR A 3 -16.16 -5.94 -15.09
C THR A 3 -14.99 -6.54 -14.32
N LYS A 4 -14.66 -7.80 -14.60
CA LYS A 4 -13.53 -8.50 -13.98
C LYS A 4 -12.20 -7.77 -14.23
N GLU A 5 -12.01 -7.22 -15.43
CA GLU A 5 -10.83 -6.42 -15.79
C GLU A 5 -10.77 -5.10 -15.02
N GLU A 6 -11.89 -4.38 -14.87
CA GLU A 6 -11.92 -3.15 -14.09
C GLU A 6 -11.60 -3.41 -12.60
N LEU A 7 -12.06 -4.54 -12.07
CA LEU A 7 -11.77 -4.95 -10.69
C LEU A 7 -10.28 -5.31 -10.50
N GLU A 8 -9.68 -6.02 -11.46
CA GLU A 8 -8.25 -6.38 -11.44
C GLU A 8 -7.37 -5.14 -11.58
N GLU A 9 -7.74 -4.19 -12.43
CA GLU A 9 -7.03 -2.93 -12.59
C GLU A 9 -7.14 -2.05 -11.33
N GLU A 10 -8.31 -1.97 -10.70
CA GLU A 10 -8.46 -1.30 -9.41
C GLU A 10 -7.57 -1.93 -8.34
N GLN A 11 -7.53 -3.26 -8.23
CA GLN A 11 -6.66 -3.95 -7.28
C GLN A 11 -5.17 -3.65 -7.55
N ARG A 12 -4.76 -3.64 -8.83
CA ARG A 12 -3.39 -3.29 -9.22
C ARG A 12 -3.04 -1.86 -8.82
N VAL A 13 -3.91 -0.91 -9.14
CA VAL A 13 -3.72 0.52 -8.81
C VAL A 13 -3.67 0.72 -7.30
N GLN A 14 -4.53 0.05 -6.52
CA GLN A 14 -4.49 0.12 -5.06
C GLN A 14 -3.15 -0.37 -4.50
N LYS A 15 -2.61 -1.49 -5.01
CA LYS A 15 -1.31 -2.01 -4.59
C LYS A 15 -0.17 -1.05 -4.92
N GLU A 16 -0.19 -0.42 -6.10
CA GLU A 16 0.82 0.57 -6.49
C GLU A 16 0.78 1.83 -5.61
N GLN A 17 -0.41 2.34 -5.33
CA GLN A 17 -0.58 3.50 -4.44
C GLN A 17 -0.08 3.21 -3.03
N LEU A 18 -0.40 2.03 -2.51
CA LEU A 18 0.04 1.62 -1.17
C LEU A 18 1.56 1.50 -1.10
N ALA A 19 2.20 0.91 -2.12
CA ALA A 19 3.67 0.87 -2.21
C ALA A 19 4.30 2.27 -2.26
N ALA A 20 3.66 3.22 -2.96
CA ALA A 20 4.13 4.61 -3.03
C ALA A 20 4.00 5.34 -1.67
N ILE A 21 2.91 5.12 -0.94
CA ILE A 21 2.72 5.64 0.43
C ILE A 21 3.82 5.11 1.35
N PHE A 22 4.11 3.81 1.29
CA PHE A 22 5.17 3.23 2.11
C PHE A 22 6.55 3.78 1.80
N LYS A 23 6.86 3.93 0.52
CA LYS A 23 8.09 4.58 0.10
C LYS A 23 8.18 6.00 0.65
N LEU A 24 7.10 6.79 0.54
CA LEU A 24 7.04 8.14 1.07
C LEU A 24 7.30 8.18 2.59
N MET A 25 6.64 7.31 3.36
CA MET A 25 6.83 7.26 4.82
C MET A 25 8.26 6.85 5.19
N LYS A 26 8.83 5.88 4.47
CA LYS A 26 10.23 5.43 4.67
C LYS A 26 11.24 6.52 4.32
N ASP A 27 10.97 7.31 3.29
CA ASP A 27 11.83 8.41 2.85
C ASP A 27 11.71 9.64 3.79
N ASN A 28 10.59 9.77 4.51
CA ASN A 28 10.29 10.90 5.40
C ASN A 28 10.22 10.48 6.89
N LYS A 29 11.07 9.55 7.32
CA LYS A 29 11.13 9.05 8.70
C LYS A 29 11.28 10.13 9.77
N GLU A 30 11.95 11.24 9.48
CA GLU A 30 12.06 12.37 10.42
C GLU A 30 10.69 13.03 10.70
N THR A 31 9.76 12.96 9.75
CA THR A 31 8.41 13.52 9.87
C THR A 31 7.42 12.50 10.42
N PHE A 32 7.48 11.26 9.95
CA PHE A 32 6.49 10.22 10.28
C PHE A 32 6.94 9.25 11.38
N GLY A 33 8.19 9.34 11.84
CA GLY A 33 8.80 8.39 12.78
C GLY A 33 9.31 7.12 12.08
N GLU A 34 9.95 6.24 12.85
CA GLU A 34 10.35 4.92 12.35
C GLU A 34 9.15 3.98 12.32
N MET A 35 8.74 3.55 11.13
CA MET A 35 7.95 2.33 10.97
C MET A 35 8.89 1.13 10.90
N SER A 36 8.55 0.05 11.60
CA SER A 36 9.21 -1.23 11.37
C SER A 36 8.72 -1.84 10.05
N ASP A 37 9.57 -2.63 9.39
CA ASP A 37 9.15 -3.39 8.19
C ASP A 37 7.97 -4.34 8.50
N GLY A 38 7.76 -4.70 9.78
CA GLY A 38 6.60 -5.46 10.26
C GLY A 38 5.30 -4.67 10.20
N ASP A 39 5.31 -3.40 10.62
CA ASP A 39 4.14 -2.51 10.53
C ASP A 39 3.71 -2.31 9.07
N VAL A 40 4.71 -2.23 8.18
CA VAL A 40 4.49 -2.14 6.72
C VAL A 40 3.82 -3.40 6.18
N GLN A 41 4.31 -4.59 6.55
CA GLN A 41 3.70 -5.84 6.12
C GLN A 41 2.29 -6.03 6.67
N ASP A 42 2.03 -5.64 7.91
CA ASP A 42 0.71 -5.79 8.52
C ASP A 42 -0.32 -4.87 7.85
N GLN A 43 0.04 -3.66 7.46
CA GLN A 43 -0.86 -2.82 6.65
C GLN A 43 -1.09 -3.41 5.26
N LEU A 44 -0.06 -3.97 4.59
CA LEU A 44 -0.22 -4.59 3.27
C LEU A 44 -1.20 -5.76 3.30
N ARG A 45 -1.18 -6.58 4.37
CA ARG A 45 -2.10 -7.70 4.55
C ARG A 45 -3.57 -7.27 4.68
N LEU A 46 -3.86 -6.04 5.11
CA LEU A 46 -5.23 -5.53 5.17
C LEU A 46 -5.84 -5.29 3.77
N TYR A 47 -5.00 -5.19 2.74
CA TYR A 47 -5.41 -4.95 1.36
C TYR A 47 -5.30 -6.19 0.45
N ASP A 48 -4.64 -7.26 0.92
CA ASP A 48 -4.72 -8.58 0.29
C ASP A 48 -6.04 -9.27 0.72
N MET A 49 -7.16 -8.80 0.15
CA MET A 49 -8.44 -9.53 0.15
C MET A 49 -8.45 -10.64 -0.90
#